data_AF-X0ZSG2-F1
#
_entry.id   AF-X0ZSG2-F1
#
_cell.length_a   1.000
_cell.length_b   1.000
_cell.length_c   1.000
_cell.angle_alpha   90.00
_cell.angle_beta   90.00
_cell.angle_gamma   90.00
#
_symmetry.space_group_name_H-M   'P 1'
#
loop_
_entity.id
_entity.type
_entity.pdbx_description
1 polymer ?
#
loop_
_entity_poly.entity_id
_entity_poly.type
_entity_poly.pdbx_seq_one_letter_code
_entity_poly.pdbx_strand_id
1 'polypeptide(L)' 'MLGGNIKGSTRVMTTAIALETTKGEFGFAIALGIILLFVAFSINILLHYFQSKRV' A
#
# COMPACT_ATOMS: atom_id res chain seq x y z
N MET A 1 -5.44 12.15 -1.36
CA MET A 1 -5.60 11.09 -0.32
C MET A 1 -6.77 10.22 -0.73
N LEU A 2 -6.65 8.90 -0.60
CA LEU A 2 -7.70 7.95 -1.01
C LEU A 2 -8.53 7.43 0.17
N GLY A 3 -8.15 7.76 1.41
CA GLY A 3 -8.91 7.47 2.63
C GLY A 3 -8.80 8.62 3.66
N GLY A 4 -9.38 8.41 4.84
CA GLY A 4 -9.34 9.38 5.95
C GLY A 4 -7.97 9.45 6.64
N ASN A 5 -7.79 10.41 7.56
CA ASN A 5 -6.52 10.62 8.26
C ASN A 5 -6.56 10.22 9.75
N ILE A 6 -7.44 9.31 10.16
CA ILE A 6 -7.52 8.85 11.55
C ILE A 6 -6.68 7.58 11.71
N LYS A 7 -5.57 7.67 12.46
CA LYS A 7 -4.64 6.54 12.68
C LYS A 7 -5.40 5.35 13.29
N GLY A 8 -5.21 4.16 12.73
CA GLY A 8 -5.80 2.92 13.23
C GLY A 8 -7.29 2.73 12.95
N SER A 9 -7.97 3.70 12.32
CA SER A 9 -9.40 3.60 12.00
C SER A 9 -9.64 3.76 10.51
N THR A 10 -9.31 4.92 9.93
CA THR A 10 -9.62 5.25 8.53
C THR A 10 -8.39 5.52 7.68
N ARG A 11 -7.20 5.60 8.30
CA ARG A 11 -5.94 5.85 7.60
C ARG A 11 -5.46 4.61 6.86
N VAL A 12 -5.69 4.60 5.55
CA VAL A 12 -5.14 3.63 4.62
C VAL A 12 -3.66 3.91 4.31
N MET A 13 -2.91 2.88 3.88
CA MET A 13 -1.48 2.98 3.57
C MET A 13 -1.13 4.11 2.60
N THR A 14 -1.89 4.27 1.51
CA THR A 14 -1.68 5.35 0.52
C THR A 14 -1.83 6.74 1.13
N THR A 15 -2.68 6.89 2.14
CA THR A 15 -2.88 8.16 2.86
C THR A 15 -1.80 8.38 3.91
N ALA A 16 -1.32 7.31 4.57
CA ALA A 16 -0.14 7.38 5.43
C ALA A 16 1.10 7.80 4.64
N ILE A 17 1.35 7.22 3.46
CA ILE A 17 2.46 7.60 2.57
C ILE A 17 2.38 9.10 2.24
N ALA A 18 1.22 9.59 1.80
CA ALA A 18 1.02 11.00 1.49
C ALA A 18 1.28 11.91 2.71
N LEU A 19 0.79 11.52 3.90
CA LEU A 19 0.99 12.27 5.13
C LEU A 19 2.47 12.39 5.51
N GLU A 20 3.22 11.29 5.45
CA GLU A 20 4.64 11.27 5.82
C GLU A 20 5.49 12.04 4.80
N THR A 21 5.17 11.96 3.52
CA THR A 21 5.76 12.82 2.47
C THR A 21 5.50 14.30 2.75
N THR A 22 4.27 14.69 3.13
CA THR A 22 3.95 16.09 3.46
C THR A 22 4.67 16.59 4.72
N LYS A 23 5.04 15.69 5.65
CA LYS A 23 5.87 16.03 6.82
C LYS A 23 7.36 16.15 6.50
N GLY A 24 7.79 15.77 5.31
CA GLY A 24 9.22 15.68 4.94
C GLY A 24 9.89 14.36 5.34
N GLU A 25 9.14 13.40 5.89
CA GLU A 25 9.62 12.07 6.29
C GLU A 25 9.66 11.11 5.09
N PHE A 26 10.41 11.48 4.05
CA PHE A 26 10.46 10.75 2.79
C PHE A 26 10.97 9.32 2.93
N GLY A 27 11.96 9.09 3.80
CA GLY A 27 12.51 7.75 4.01
C GLY A 27 11.45 6.75 4.49
N PHE A 28 10.63 7.17 5.46
CA PHE A 28 9.53 6.35 5.96
C PHE A 28 8.40 6.21 4.93
N ALA A 29 8.08 7.28 4.20
CA ALA A 29 7.09 7.23 3.12
C ALA A 29 7.49 6.25 1.99
N ILE A 30 8.76 6.23 1.60
CA ILE A 30 9.29 5.32 0.58
C ILE A 30 9.26 3.88 1.09
N ALA A 31 9.66 3.63 2.34
CA ALA A 31 9.58 2.30 2.94
C ALA A 31 8.15 1.74 2.93
N LEU A 32 7.16 2.57 3.32
CA LEU A 32 5.75 2.20 3.23
C LEU A 32 5.29 1.95 1.79
N GLY A 33 5.78 2.72 0.82
CA GLY A 33 5.51 2.53 -0.60
C GLY A 33 6.03 1.19 -1.13
N ILE A 34 7.25 0.80 -0.76
CA ILE A 34 7.84 -0.49 -1.14
C ILE A 34 7.02 -1.65 -0.56
N ILE A 35 6.63 -1.57 0.72
CA ILE A 35 5.79 -2.59 1.37
C ILE A 35 4.45 -2.72 0.65
N LEU A 36 3.81 -1.60 0.31
CA LEU A 36 2.53 -1.60 -0.40
C LEU A 36 2.65 -2.27 -1.77
N LEU A 37 3.70 -1.96 -2.54
CA LEU A 37 3.96 -2.59 -3.84
C LEU A 37 4.21 -4.09 -3.71
N PHE A 38 5.02 -4.50 -2.74
CA PHE A 38 5.28 -5.92 -2.49
C PHE A 38 3.99 -6.68 -2.22
N VAL A 39 3.15 -6.18 -1.31
CA VAL A 39 1.85 -6.80 -0.99
C VAL A 39 0.94 -6.85 -2.22
N ALA A 40 0.85 -5.74 -2.98
CA ALA A 40 0.05 -5.67 -4.18
C ALA A 40 0.49 -6.71 -5.23
N PHE A 41 1.79 -6.81 -5.51
CA PHE A 41 2.31 -7.78 -6.46
C PHE A 41 2.15 -9.22 -5.96
N SER A 42 2.43 -9.51 -4.69
CA SER A 42 2.24 -10.85 -4.13
C SER A 42 0.79 -11.32 -4.27
N ILE A 43 -0.18 -10.47 -3.95
CA ILE A 43 -1.61 -10.81 -4.12
C ILE A 43 -1.95 -10.99 -5.60
N ASN A 44 -1.51 -10.09 -6.48
CA ASN A 44 -1.80 -10.19 -7.92
C ASN A 44 -1.20 -11.47 -8.53
N ILE A 45 0.05 -11.82 -8.20
CA ILE A 45 0.71 -13.05 -8.67
C ILE A 45 -0.03 -14.27 -8.16
N LEU A 46 -0.41 -14.29 -6.87
CA LEU A 46 -1.14 -15.41 -6.27
C LEU A 46 -2.50 -15.61 -6.94
N LEU A 47 -3.26 -14.53 -7.12
CA LEU A 47 -4.55 -14.57 -7.80
C LEU A 47 -4.40 -14.99 -9.26
N HIS A 48 -3.39 -14.48 -9.97
CA HIS A 48 -3.10 -14.85 -11.34
C HIS A 48 -2.74 -16.34 -11.47
N TYR A 49 -1.89 -16.86 -10.58
CA TYR A 49 -1.53 -18.28 -10.54
C TYR A 49 -2.75 -19.18 -10.32
N PHE A 50 -3.65 -18.82 -9.38
CA PHE A 50 -4.86 -19.60 -9.12
C PHE A 50 -5.92 -19.49 -10.23
N GLN A 51 -6.09 -18.32 -10.85
CA GLN A 51 -7.02 -18.15 -11.98
C GLN A 51 -6.53 -18.85 -13.24
N SER A 52 -5.22 -18.77 -13.55
CA SER A 52 -4.62 -19.44 -14.70
C SER A 52 -4.74 -20.97 -14.64
N LYS A 53 -5.01 -21.55 -13.47
CA LYS A 53 -5.23 -22.99 -13.29
C LYS A 53 -6.69 -23.42 -13.42
N ARG A 54 -7.63 -22.47 -13.51
CA ARG A 54 -9.09 -22.71 -13.68
C ARG A 54 -9.60 -22.48 -15.10
N VAL A 55 -8.74 -22.00 -16.02
CA VAL A 55 -8.99 -21.93 -17.46
C VAL A 55 -8.19 -23.04 -18.13
#